data_AF-A0A2V2N8E4-F1
#
_entry.id   AF-A0A2V2N8E4-F1
#
_cell.length_a   1.000
_cell.length_b   1.000
_cell.length_c   1.000
_cell.angle_alpha   90.00
_cell.angle_beta   90.00
_cell.angle_gamma   90.00
#
_symmetry.space_group_name_H-M   'P 1'
#
loop_
_entity.id
_entity.type
_entity.pdbx_description
1 polymer ?
#
loop_
_entity_poly.entity_id
_entity_poly.type
_entity_poly.pdbx_seq_one_letter_code
_entity_poly.pdbx_strand_id
1 'polypeptide(L)' 'MIIPEKHRETEIFFVVEEADEGGYIARSHAFPIYTQADTLDELREMVRDAVLCHFGDKPAPTLIRLHIVRDEVLAV' A
#
# COMPACT_ATOMS: atom_id res chain seq x y z
N MET A 1 -3.71 -10.27 -16.85
CA MET A 1 -3.96 -10.53 -15.42
C MET A 1 -5.46 -10.37 -15.17
N ILE A 2 -6.22 -11.47 -15.12
CA ILE A 2 -7.65 -11.45 -14.81
C ILE A 2 -7.75 -11.76 -13.33
N ILE A 3 -7.94 -10.73 -12.48
CA ILE A 3 -8.35 -10.96 -11.09
C ILE A 3 -9.85 -11.27 -11.15
N PRO A 4 -10.31 -12.49 -10.81
CA PRO A 4 -11.73 -12.83 -10.81
C PRO A 4 -12.49 -11.93 -9.82
N GLU A 5 -13.67 -11.46 -10.21
CA GLU A 5 -14.47 -10.42 -9.52
C GLU A 5 -14.84 -10.72 -8.06
N LYS A 6 -14.62 -11.95 -7.58
CA LYS A 6 -15.16 -12.46 -6.31
C LYS A 6 -14.30 -12.20 -5.05
N HIS A 7 -13.12 -11.58 -5.16
CA HIS A 7 -12.20 -11.36 -4.03
C HIS A 7 -11.85 -9.89 -3.72
N ARG A 8 -12.56 -8.92 -4.33
CA ARG A 8 -12.23 -7.49 -4.20
C ARG A 8 -12.37 -6.90 -2.79
N GLU A 9 -13.07 -7.57 -1.87
CA GLU A 9 -13.28 -7.06 -0.49
C GLU A 9 -12.27 -7.62 0.53
N THR A 10 -11.54 -8.70 0.19
CA THR A 10 -10.59 -9.33 1.11
C THR A 10 -9.16 -8.79 1.00
N GLU A 11 -8.85 -8.06 -0.07
CA GLU A 11 -7.49 -7.63 -0.37
C GLU A 11 -7.43 -6.13 -0.64
N ILE A 12 -6.45 -5.46 -0.02
CA ILE A 12 -6.12 -4.07 -0.30
C ILE A 12 -4.75 -3.97 -0.94
N PHE A 13 -4.67 -3.23 -2.04
CA PHE A 13 -3.45 -3.00 -2.79
C PHE A 13 -2.88 -1.63 -2.42
N PHE A 14 -1.57 -1.62 -2.19
CA PHE A 14 -0.77 -0.42 -2.05
C PHE A 14 0.31 -0.40 -3.13
N VAL A 15 0.48 0.73 -3.79
CA VAL A 15 1.69 1.02 -4.56
C VAL A 15 2.70 1.62 -3.60
N VAL A 16 3.92 1.09 -3.64
CA VAL A 16 5.03 1.55 -2.81
C VAL A 16 6.12 2.11 -3.70
N GLU A 17 6.50 3.35 -3.44
CA GLU A 17 7.48 4.14 -4.19
C GLU A 17 8.62 4.54 -3.24
N GLU A 18 9.85 4.60 -3.75
CA GLU A 18 10.95 5.27 -3.05
C GLU A 18 10.71 6.78 -3.07
N ALA A 19 10.87 7.45 -1.92
CA ALA A 19 10.69 8.90 -1.84
C ALA A 19 11.97 9.64 -2.26
N ASP A 20 11.81 10.85 -2.80
CA ASP A 20 12.92 11.69 -3.31
C ASP A 20 13.99 11.99 -2.23
N GLU A 21 13.57 12.07 -0.97
CA GLU A 21 14.43 12.36 0.19
C GLU A 21 14.96 11.09 0.88
N GLY A 22 14.67 9.91 0.31
CA GLY A 22 14.92 8.60 0.92
C GLY A 22 13.70 8.07 1.68
N GLY A 23 13.71 6.76 1.96
CA GLY A 23 12.57 6.06 2.56
C GLY A 23 11.53 5.64 1.51
N TYR A 24 10.33 5.33 1.99
CA TYR A 24 9.26 4.72 1.18
C TYR A 24 7.91 5.38 1.45
N ILE A 25 7.12 5.53 0.40
CA ILE A 25 5.72 5.97 0.47
C ILE A 25 4.85 4.82 -0.01
N ALA A 26 3.79 4.50 0.73
CA ALA A 26 2.75 3.56 0.32
C ALA A 26 1.40 4.26 0.16
N ARG A 27 0.74 4.00 -0.96
CA ARG A 27 -0.57 4.58 -1.29
C ARG A 27 -1.54 3.52 -1.75
N SER A 28 -2.73 3.47 -1.15
CA SER A 28 -3.79 2.59 -1.63
C SER A 28 -4.55 3.21 -2.80
N HIS A 29 -4.92 2.38 -3.79
CA HIS A 29 -5.83 2.79 -4.87
C HIS A 29 -7.31 2.69 -4.48
N ALA A 30 -7.66 1.79 -3.56
CA ALA A 30 -9.06 1.49 -3.24
C ALA A 30 -9.60 2.40 -2.11
N PHE A 31 -8.74 2.83 -1.20
CA PHE A 31 -9.09 3.64 -0.04
C PHE A 31 -8.13 4.82 0.10
N PRO A 32 -8.55 5.94 0.71
CA PRO A 32 -7.69 7.09 0.92
C PRO A 32 -6.73 6.85 2.10
N ILE A 33 -5.87 5.85 1.98
CA ILE A 33 -4.87 5.45 2.97
C ILE A 33 -3.48 5.73 2.38
N TYR A 34 -2.70 6.48 3.14
CA TYR A 34 -1.36 6.94 2.78
C TYR A 34 -0.46 6.77 3.99
N THR A 35 0.72 6.22 3.80
CA THR A 35 1.73 6.03 4.84
C THR A 35 3.12 6.22 4.28
N GLN A 36 4.06 6.64 5.11
CA GLN A 36 5.46 6.78 4.75
C GLN A 36 6.33 6.28 5.90
N ALA A 37 7.53 5.83 5.59
CA ALA A 37 8.49 5.34 6.58
C ALA A 37 9.91 5.34 6.00
N ASP A 38 10.92 5.34 6.88
CA ASP A 38 12.33 5.37 6.45
C ASP A 38 12.81 4.01 5.95
N THR A 39 12.16 2.93 6.40
CA THR A 39 12.48 1.55 6.03
C THR A 39 11.24 0.78 5.57
N LEU A 40 11.44 -0.26 4.75
CA LEU A 40 10.34 -1.15 4.34
C LEU A 40 9.70 -1.89 5.51
N ASP A 41 10.46 -2.20 6.57
CA ASP A 41 9.92 -2.89 7.74
C ASP A 41 8.97 -1.98 8.52
N GLU A 42 9.39 -0.75 8.79
CA GLU A 42 8.53 0.27 9.41
C GLU A 42 7.31 0.59 8.54
N LEU A 43 7.48 0.66 7.21
CA LEU A 43 6.37 0.88 6.29
C LEU A 43 5.30 -0.22 6.41
N ARG A 44 5.72 -1.49 6.55
CA ARG A 44 4.78 -2.62 6.69
C ARG A 44 3.97 -2.51 7.96
N GLU A 45 4.57 -2.05 9.06
CA GLU A 45 3.86 -1.82 10.33
C GLU A 45 2.89 -0.64 10.19
N MET A 46 3.37 0.49 9.68
CA MET A 46 2.55 1.69 9.45
C MET A 46 1.35 1.41 8.54
N VAL A 47 1.52 0.65 7.46
CA VAL A 47 0.43 0.27 6.55
C VAL A 47 -0.62 -0.57 7.28
N ARG A 48 -0.21 -1.54 8.09
CA ARG A 48 -1.14 -2.37 8.86
C ARG A 48 -1.95 -1.52 9.83
N ASP A 49 -1.28 -0.65 10.57
CA ASP A 49 -1.92 0.24 11.54
C ASP A 49 -2.88 1.23 10.86
N ALA A 50 -2.48 1.79 9.72
CA ALA A 50 -3.32 2.70 8.95
C ALA A 50 -4.58 2.00 8.39
N VAL A 51 -4.46 0.75 7.93
CA VAL A 51 -5.62 -0.06 7.52
C VAL A 51 -6.53 -0.30 8.72
N LEU A 52 -6.00 -0.78 9.85
CA LEU A 52 -6.80 -1.04 11.04
C LEU A 52 -7.51 0.22 11.55
N CYS A 53 -6.81 1.36 11.57
CA CYS A 53 -7.37 2.64 11.97
C CYS A 53 -8.48 3.11 11.01
N HIS A 54 -8.31 2.92 9.70
CA HIS A 54 -9.27 3.32 8.70
C HIS A 54 -10.61 2.56 8.81
N PHE A 55 -10.55 1.25 9.07
CA PHE A 55 -11.76 0.42 9.15
C PHE A 55 -12.37 0.40 10.56
N GLY A 56 -11.57 0.54 11.62
CA GLY A 56 -12.06 0.49 13.00
C GLY A 56 -12.82 -0.82 13.27
N ASP A 57 -14.06 -0.72 13.76
CA ASP A 57 -14.92 -1.88 14.02
C ASP A 57 -15.59 -2.46 12.75
N LYS A 58 -15.37 -1.85 11.58
CA LYS A 58 -15.93 -2.35 10.32
C LYS A 58 -15.09 -3.50 9.78
N PRO A 59 -15.68 -4.40 8.95
CA PRO A 59 -14.91 -5.42 8.26
C PRO A 59 -13.77 -4.81 7.45
N ALA A 60 -12.54 -5.20 7.77
CA ALA A 60 -11.33 -4.78 7.09
C ALA A 60 -10.85 -5.89 6.11
N PRO A 61 -10.11 -5.52 5.05
CA PRO A 61 -9.39 -6.47 4.22
C PRO A 61 -8.46 -7.35 5.05
N THR A 62 -8.43 -8.65 4.77
CA THR A 62 -7.60 -9.63 5.50
C THR A 62 -6.22 -9.78 4.88
N LEU A 63 -6.02 -9.31 3.65
CA LEU A 63 -4.76 -9.36 2.94
C LEU A 63 -4.32 -7.96 2.49
N ILE A 64 -3.07 -7.61 2.76
CA ILE A 64 -2.45 -6.38 2.28
C ILE A 64 -1.38 -6.77 1.26
N ARG A 65 -1.50 -6.25 0.04
CA ARG A 65 -0.48 -6.41 -1.01
C ARG A 65 0.27 -5.11 -1.22
N LEU A 66 1.56 -5.13 -0.92
CA LEU A 66 2.49 -4.06 -1.27
C LEU A 66 3.08 -4.35 -2.66
N HIS A 67 2.80 -3.50 -3.62
CA HIS A 67 3.43 -3.51 -4.94
C HIS A 67 4.55 -2.48 -4.95
N ILE A 68 5.77 -2.94 -4.65
CA ILE A 68 6.96 -2.11 -4.60
C ILE A 68 7.48 -1.94 -6.03
N VAL A 69 7.45 -0.70 -6.51
CA VAL A 69 7.91 -0.32 -7.85
C VAL A 69 9.10 0.61 -7.73
N ARG A 70 9.95 0.57 -8.74
CA ARG A 70 11.03 1.53 -8.91
C ARG A 70 10.90 2.12 -10.30
N ASP A 71 10.48 3.37 -10.36
CA ASP A 71 10.29 4.09 -11.61
C ASP A 71 11.64 4.63 -12.09
N GLU A 72 12.12 4.08 -13.20
CA GLU A 72 13.32 4.56 -13.88
C GLU A 72 12.90 5.54 -14.99
N VAL A 73 13.31 6.80 -14.85
CA VAL A 73 13.09 7.83 -15.87
C VAL A 73 14.34 7.92 -16.75
N LEU A 74 14.16 7.62 -18.04
CA LEU A 74 15.21 7.77 -19.06
C LEU A 74 14.90 8.96 -19.95
N ALA A 75 15.89 9.83 -20.16
CA ALA A 75 15.80 10.88 -21.18
C ALA A 75 16.01 10.27 -22.57
N VAL A 76 15.33 10.82 -23.58
CA VAL A 76 15.50 10.50 -25.01
C VAL A 76 16.41 11.51 -25.71
#